data_AF-A0A2E4BTP7-F1
#
_entry.id   AF-A0A2E4BTP7-F1
#
_cell.length_a   1.000
_cell.length_b   1.000
_cell.length_c   1.000
_cell.angle_alpha   90.00
_cell.angle_beta   90.00
_cell.angle_gamma   90.00
#
_symmetry.space_group_name_H-M   'P 1'
#
loop_
_entity.id
_entity.type
_entity.pdbx_description
1 polymer ?
#
loop_
_entity_poly.entity_id
_entity_poly.type
_entity_poly.pdbx_seq_one_letter_code
_entity_poly.pdbx_strand_id
1 'polypeptide(L)'
;MTTVLGKLRNRPQFLKVAAKGRKWVTPGFILQVRSHNYEEREIATHENIRIGYSVSKKVGSAVVRNRVKRRLRALVAKVISSYARA
;
A
#
# COMPACT_ATOMS: atom_id res chain seq x y z
N MET A 1 -6.25 10.18 15.93
CA MET A 1 -4.86 10.57 15.58
C MET A 1 -4.70 10.46 14.08
N THR A 2 -4.42 11.57 13.41
CA THR A 2 -4.33 11.62 11.94
C THR A 2 -2.99 11.03 11.52
N THR A 3 -2.94 9.72 11.26
CA THR A 3 -1.73 9.05 10.79
C THR A 3 -1.34 9.59 9.42
N VAL A 4 -0.20 10.26 9.31
CA VAL A 4 0.35 10.70 8.02
C VAL A 4 0.82 9.44 7.28
N LEU A 5 0.13 9.09 6.19
CA LEU A 5 0.44 7.92 5.38
C LEU A 5 1.50 8.27 4.34
N GLY A 6 2.65 7.61 4.43
CA GLY A 6 3.67 7.67 3.41
C GLY A 6 3.26 6.94 2.12
N LYS A 7 3.97 7.23 1.02
CA LYS A 7 3.70 6.61 -0.29
C LYS A 7 4.85 5.71 -0.71
N LEU A 8 4.53 4.49 -1.15
CA LEU A 8 5.48 3.68 -1.92
C LEU A 8 5.61 4.28 -3.32
N ARG A 9 6.80 4.80 -3.66
CA ARG A 9 7.04 5.54 -4.90
C ARG A 9 7.72 4.68 -5.96
N ASN A 10 8.75 3.94 -5.57
CA ASN A 10 9.67 3.34 -6.52
C ASN A 10 9.51 1.82 -6.61
N ARG A 11 9.71 1.25 -7.81
CA ARG A 11 9.60 -0.19 -8.08
C ARG A 11 10.32 -1.08 -7.06
N PRO A 12 11.57 -0.79 -6.62
CA PRO A 12 12.24 -1.63 -5.63
C PRO A 12 11.49 -1.73 -4.30
N GLN A 13 10.78 -0.68 -3.89
CA GLN A 13 9.98 -0.70 -2.66
C GLN A 13 8.79 -1.67 -2.80
N PHE A 14 8.12 -1.66 -3.96
CA PHE A 14 7.05 -2.62 -4.25
C PHE A 14 7.55 -4.06 -4.28
N LEU A 15 8.70 -4.32 -4.91
CA LEU A 15 9.29 -5.65 -4.96
C LEU A 15 9.70 -6.15 -3.56
N LYS A 16 10.26 -5.28 -2.72
CA LYS A 16 10.59 -5.62 -1.32
C LYS A 16 9.36 -6.06 -0.54
N VAL A 17 8.22 -5.36 -0.68
CA VAL A 17 6.95 -5.71 -0.03
C VAL A 17 6.40 -7.03 -0.57
N ALA A 18 6.45 -7.23 -1.89
CA ALA A 18 5.96 -8.45 -2.53
C ALA A 18 6.77 -9.71 -2.15
N ALA A 19 8.08 -9.57 -1.94
CA ALA A 19 9.00 -10.68 -1.67
C ALA A 19 9.06 -11.10 -0.19
N LYS A 20 9.02 -10.14 0.74
CA LYS A 20 9.28 -10.39 2.18
C LYS A 20 8.05 -10.18 3.08
N GLY A 21 6.87 -10.05 2.49
CA GLY A 21 5.65 -9.69 3.21
C GLY A 21 4.66 -10.84 3.42
N ARG A 22 3.69 -10.60 4.30
CA ARG A 22 2.43 -11.36 4.32
C ARG A 22 1.59 -10.98 3.12
N LYS A 23 0.88 -11.95 2.55
CA LYS A 23 -0.04 -11.74 1.43
C LYS A 23 -1.43 -12.28 1.78
N TRP A 24 -2.46 -11.53 1.43
CA TRP A 24 -3.86 -11.98 1.43
C TRP A 24 -4.43 -11.82 0.04
N VAL A 25 -4.95 -12.92 -0.51
CA VAL A 25 -5.59 -12.95 -1.82
C VAL A 25 -7.10 -12.87 -1.61
N THR A 26 -7.73 -11.89 -2.24
CA THR A 26 -9.19 -11.73 -2.24
C THR A 26 -9.68 -11.70 -3.69
N PRO A 27 -10.97 -11.94 -3.96
CA PRO A 27 -11.51 -11.89 -5.32
C PRO A 27 -11.28 -10.55 -6.04
N GLY A 28 -11.22 -9.44 -5.31
CA GLY A 28 -11.10 -8.09 -5.89
C GLY A 28 -9.68 -7.54 -5.95
N PHE A 29 -8.80 -7.94 -5.03
CA PHE A 29 -7.42 -7.45 -4.97
C PHE A 29 -6.53 -8.35 -4.11
N ILE A 30 -5.21 -8.13 -4.21
CA ILE A 30 -4.23 -8.78 -3.34
C ILE A 30 -3.66 -7.71 -2.41
N LEU A 31 -3.65 -8.00 -1.11
CA LEU A 31 -2.98 -7.19 -0.10
C LEU A 31 -1.62 -7.79 0.21
N GLN A 32 -0.57 -6.98 0.10
CA GLN A 32 0.79 -7.37 0.48
C GLN A 32 1.30 -6.39 1.54
N VAL A 33 1.83 -6.92 2.64
CA VAL A 33 2.24 -6.12 3.80
C VAL A 33 3.58 -6.62 4.31
N ARG A 34 4.51 -5.70 4.57
CA ARG A 34 5.81 -5.98 5.18
C ARG A 34 6.02 -5.01 6.33
N SER A 35 6.45 -5.50 7.49
CA SER A 35 6.89 -4.65 8.60
C SER A 35 8.23 -3.98 8.25
N HIS A 36 8.45 -2.77 8.75
CA HIS A 36 9.75 -2.09 8.64
C HIS A 36 10.78 -2.75 9.58
N ASN A 37 12.04 -2.82 9.17
CA ASN A 37 13.12 -3.18 10.11
C ASN A 37 13.43 -1.98 11.04
N TYR A 38 14.32 -2.18 12.02
CA TYR A 38 14.66 -1.15 13.02
C TYR A 38 15.19 0.13 12.36
N GLU A 39 16.15 0.00 11.45
CA GLU A 39 16.74 1.11 10.69
C GLU A 39 15.71 1.88 9.84
N GLU A 40 14.80 1.18 9.18
CA GLU A 40 13.73 1.82 8.39
C GLU A 40 12.70 2.54 9.26
N ARG A 41 12.53 2.15 10.53
CA ARG A 41 11.67 2.83 11.50
C ARG A 41 12.31 4.09 12.06
N GLU A 42 13.62 4.07 12.35
CA GLU A 42 14.35 5.27 12.78
C GLU A 42 14.35 6.37 11.71
N ILE A 43 14.51 5.99 10.43
CA ILE A 43 14.49 6.93 9.31
C ILE A 43 13.08 7.47 9.05
N ALA A 44 12.03 6.71 9.39
CA ALA A 44 10.64 7.07 9.15
C ALA A 44 10.10 8.01 10.24
N THR A 45 10.61 9.23 10.29
CA THR A 45 10.00 10.30 11.10
C THR A 45 8.61 10.63 10.52
N HIS A 46 7.56 10.27 11.27
CA HIS A 46 6.13 10.55 11.01
C HIS A 46 5.38 9.72 9.96
N GLU A 47 6.04 8.94 9.10
CA GLU A 47 5.39 8.09 8.07
C GLU A 47 5.61 6.58 8.30
N ASN A 48 5.25 6.09 9.49
CA ASN A 48 5.47 4.69 9.86
C ASN A 48 4.73 3.67 8.96
N ILE A 49 3.66 4.10 8.29
CA ILE A 49 2.87 3.27 7.38
C ILE A 49 2.97 3.86 5.97
N ARG A 50 3.42 3.04 5.01
CA ARG A 50 3.57 3.40 3.60
C ARG A 50 2.68 2.55 2.73
N ILE A 51 1.95 3.18 1.81
CA ILE A 51 0.99 2.48 0.94
C ILE A 51 1.31 2.74 -0.53
N GLY A 52 1.16 1.70 -1.34
CA GLY A 52 1.31 1.72 -2.78
C GLY A 52 0.15 1.00 -3.45
N TYR A 53 -0.18 1.42 -4.67
CA TYR A 53 -1.25 0.81 -5.46
C TYR A 53 -0.67 0.38 -6.81
N SER A 54 -0.79 -0.91 -7.10
CA SER A 54 -0.47 -1.47 -8.41
C SER A 54 -1.74 -2.02 -9.06
N VAL A 55 -1.87 -1.85 -10.37
CA VAL A 55 -2.98 -2.40 -11.17
C VAL A 55 -2.39 -2.93 -12.46
N SER A 56 -2.60 -4.22 -12.73
CA SER A 56 -2.11 -4.87 -13.94
C SER A 56 -2.72 -4.23 -15.19
N LYS A 57 -1.96 -4.22 -16.30
CA LYS A 57 -2.48 -3.84 -17.62
C LYS A 57 -3.64 -4.74 -18.07
N LYS A 58 -3.70 -5.99 -17.57
CA LYS A 58 -4.77 -6.95 -17.85
C LYS A 58 -6.16 -6.52 -17.34
N VAL A 59 -6.22 -5.60 -16.38
CA VAL A 59 -7.49 -5.10 -15.83
C VAL A 59 -8.27 -4.24 -16.83
N GLY A 60 -7.57 -3.67 -17.83
CA GLY A 60 -8.20 -2.88 -18.89
C GLY A 60 -7.48 -1.58 -19.19
N SER A 61 -8.21 -0.68 -19.85
CA SER A 61 -7.69 0.62 -20.32
C SER A 61 -7.19 1.51 -19.16
N ALA A 62 -6.47 2.58 -19.50
CA ALA A 62 -5.99 3.54 -18.52
C ALA A 62 -7.13 4.10 -17.63
N VAL A 63 -8.31 4.33 -18.22
CA VAL A 63 -9.49 4.84 -17.51
C VAL A 63 -9.98 3.84 -16.46
N VAL A 64 -10.09 2.56 -16.82
CA VAL A 64 -10.51 1.48 -15.90
C VAL A 64 -9.49 1.36 -14.76
N ARG A 65 -8.19 1.32 -15.07
CA ARG A 65 -7.13 1.22 -14.05
C ARG A 65 -7.11 2.43 -13.11
N ASN A 66 -7.37 3.64 -13.63
CA ASN A 66 -7.46 4.84 -12.80
C ASN A 66 -8.70 4.82 -11.89
N ARG A 67 -9.84 4.31 -12.38
CA ARG A 67 -11.04 4.09 -11.56
C ARG A 67 -10.76 3.11 -10.42
N VAL A 68 -10.09 1.99 -10.70
CA VAL A 68 -9.68 1.02 -9.67
C VAL A 68 -8.77 1.66 -8.62
N LYS A 69 -7.70 2.34 -9.03
CA LYS A 69 -6.81 3.07 -8.10
C LYS A 69 -7.57 4.08 -7.25
N ARG A 70 -8.55 4.79 -7.82
CA ARG A 70 -9.36 5.77 -7.10
C ARG A 70 -10.25 5.11 -6.04
N ARG A 71 -10.88 3.97 -6.36
CA ARG A 71 -11.65 3.16 -5.39
C ARG A 71 -10.76 2.61 -4.26
N LEU A 72 -9.59 2.08 -4.58
CA LEU A 72 -8.65 1.57 -3.57
C LEU A 72 -8.17 2.68 -2.62
N ARG A 73 -7.89 3.89 -3.12
CA ARG A 73 -7.53 5.04 -2.28
C ARG A 73 -8.65 5.42 -1.31
N ALA A 74 -9.90 5.43 -1.78
CA ALA A 74 -11.06 5.73 -0.93
C ALA A 74 -11.23 4.68 0.17
N LEU A 75 -11.05 3.39 -0.16
CA LEU A 75 -11.10 2.30 0.83
C LEU A 75 -9.98 2.45 1.87
N VAL A 76 -8.75 2.70 1.43
CA VAL A 76 -7.61 2.91 2.33
C VAL A 76 -7.84 4.10 3.24
N ALA A 77 -8.30 5.23 2.71
CA ALA A 77 -8.59 6.41 3.52
C ALA A 77 -9.63 6.12 4.62
N LYS A 78 -10.63 5.29 4.32
CA LYS A 78 -11.68 4.89 5.28
C LYS A 78 -11.20 3.87 6.32
N VAL A 79 -10.35 2.91 5.94
CA VAL A 79 -10.02 1.75 6.77
C VAL A 79 -8.68 1.93 7.51
N ILE A 80 -7.63 2.35 6.81
CA ILE A 80 -6.27 2.33 7.37
C ILE A 80 -6.14 3.30 8.54
N SER A 81 -6.84 4.44 8.51
CA SER A 81 -6.80 5.39 9.63
C SER A 81 -7.28 4.78 10.96
N SER A 82 -8.14 3.77 10.91
CA SER A 82 -8.74 3.16 12.11
C SER A 82 -8.03 1.89 12.58
N TYR A 83 -7.44 1.14 11.65
CA TYR A 83 -6.93 -0.22 11.94
C TYR A 83 -5.41 -0.38 11.81
N ALA A 84 -4.72 0.53 11.12
CA ALA A 84 -3.32 0.32 10.85
C ALA A 84 -2.45 0.61 12.08
N ARG A 85 -1.55 -0.33 12.40
CA ARG A 85 -0.51 -0.20 13.42
C ARG A 85 0.85 -0.39 12.76
N ALA A 86 1.81 0.44 13.19
CA ALA A 86 3.20 0.45 12.72
C ALA A 86 4.00 -0.74 13.25
#